data_AF-A0A845W8V4-F1
#
_entry.id   AF-A0A845W8V4-F1
#
_cell.length_a   1.000
_cell.length_b   1.000
_cell.length_c   1.000
_cell.angle_alpha   90.00
_cell.angle_beta   90.00
_cell.angle_gamma   90.00
#
_symmetry.space_group_name_H-M   'P 1'
#
loop_
_entity.id
_entity.type
_entity.pdbx_description
1 polymer ?
#
loop_
_entity_poly.entity_id
_entity_poly.type
_entity_poly.pdbx_seq_one_letter_code
_entity_poly.pdbx_strand_id
1 'polypeptide(L)'
;MRVDTKTPEAVQKTATAPIAETQQEFNWQQSWYPVTFVQDLPTERPYSFSLYDEPLVLFRNQDGKLACLTNRCPWVNLDFVAPNLVTYRSSREEKSVRIGGAALYSLPLGQGKCRIIIRNYNNYSTWKLKLQPHWMEHWYRDKFLEEDLPLVVGQQAEVERLGTSLNSLYLPLKTSDMLLIEYRKWLDKFGTSLPFYQGYSTRKLPQKKLEDNQQPPPLDRLRRHTQICGSCNRAYQVTNRLKTTFVAVAIALAALAIVTDGSGTELVAILGSGSAVVIATVAHQVKTHFEGSYTRH
;
A
#
# COMPACT_ATOMS: atom_id res chain seq x y z
N MET A 1 -34.32 -10.16 -84.30
CA MET A 1 -34.16 -10.83 -83.00
C MET A 1 -33.66 -12.26 -83.21
N ARG A 2 -32.34 -12.41 -83.13
CA ARG A 2 -31.57 -13.63 -82.85
C ARG A 2 -30.22 -13.10 -82.40
N VAL A 3 -29.89 -13.27 -81.12
CA VAL A 3 -28.59 -12.89 -80.58
C VAL A 3 -27.92 -14.20 -80.20
N ASP A 4 -26.88 -14.54 -80.94
CA ASP A 4 -26.06 -15.72 -80.72
C ASP A 4 -25.31 -15.59 -79.39
N THR A 5 -25.51 -16.55 -78.50
CA THR A 5 -24.75 -16.67 -77.26
C THR A 5 -23.38 -17.27 -77.56
N LYS A 6 -22.35 -16.43 -77.69
CA LYS A 6 -20.96 -16.88 -77.65
C LYS A 6 -20.59 -17.31 -76.23
N THR A 7 -20.18 -18.56 -76.09
CA THR A 7 -19.54 -19.11 -74.89
C THR A 7 -18.25 -18.33 -74.58
N PRO A 8 -18.02 -17.87 -73.33
CA PRO A 8 -16.76 -17.24 -72.99
C PRO A 8 -15.63 -18.27 -72.89
N GLU A 9 -14.50 -17.95 -73.52
CA GLU A 9 -13.26 -18.72 -73.48
C GLU A 9 -12.71 -18.85 -72.05
N ALA A 10 -12.10 -20.00 -71.77
CA ALA A 10 -11.51 -20.30 -70.47
C ALA A 10 -10.37 -19.33 -70.14
N VAL A 11 -10.48 -18.62 -69.02
CA VAL A 11 -9.41 -17.77 -68.47
C VAL A 11 -8.22 -18.65 -68.11
N GLN A 12 -7.09 -18.42 -68.77
CA GLN A 12 -5.81 -19.06 -68.44
C GLN A 12 -5.40 -18.67 -67.01
N LYS A 13 -5.14 -19.67 -66.16
CA LYS A 13 -4.60 -19.47 -64.81
C LYS A 13 -3.19 -18.89 -64.94
N THR A 14 -3.01 -17.62 -64.57
CA THR A 14 -1.69 -17.04 -64.32
C THR A 14 -1.00 -17.81 -63.20
N ALA A 15 0.14 -18.41 -63.50
CA ALA A 15 0.94 -19.11 -62.51
C ALA A 15 1.45 -18.12 -61.45
N THR A 16 1.00 -18.31 -60.21
CA THR A 16 1.54 -17.59 -59.05
C THR A 16 2.96 -18.06 -58.80
N ALA A 17 3.94 -17.16 -58.89
CA ALA A 17 5.30 -17.44 -58.45
C ALA A 17 5.27 -17.80 -56.95
N PRO A 18 6.08 -18.78 -56.49
CA PRO A 18 6.12 -19.10 -55.07
C PRO A 18 6.75 -17.92 -54.33
N ILE A 19 5.91 -17.18 -53.59
CA ILE A 19 6.39 -16.26 -52.57
C ILE A 19 6.97 -17.14 -51.48
N ALA A 20 8.29 -17.09 -51.33
CA ALA A 20 8.93 -17.66 -50.16
C ALA A 20 8.41 -16.88 -48.93
N GLU A 21 7.44 -17.45 -48.23
CA GLU A 21 6.99 -16.95 -46.93
C GLU A 21 8.16 -17.10 -45.95
N THR A 22 8.98 -16.06 -45.90
CA THR A 22 9.89 -15.87 -44.79
C THR A 22 8.98 -15.42 -43.65
N GLN A 23 8.60 -16.35 -42.77
CA GLN A 23 7.87 -16.03 -41.53
C GLN A 23 8.79 -15.21 -40.62
N GLN A 24 8.93 -13.92 -40.93
CA GLN A 24 9.57 -12.97 -40.04
C GLN A 24 8.53 -12.58 -38.99
N GLU A 25 8.83 -12.89 -37.72
CA GLU A 25 7.98 -12.59 -36.59
C GLU A 25 7.69 -11.07 -36.56
N PHE A 26 6.42 -10.68 -36.50
CA PHE A 26 6.03 -9.27 -36.54
C PHE A 26 6.53 -8.54 -35.29
N ASN A 27 7.49 -7.62 -35.48
CA ASN A 27 7.98 -6.77 -34.40
C ASN A 27 7.18 -5.46 -34.35
N TRP A 28 6.19 -5.42 -33.48
CA TRP A 28 5.34 -4.24 -33.27
C TRP A 28 6.15 -3.01 -32.82
N GLN A 29 7.30 -3.17 -32.14
CA GLN A 29 8.14 -2.05 -31.71
C GLN A 29 8.85 -1.33 -32.87
N GLN A 30 8.84 -1.92 -34.07
CA GLN A 30 9.46 -1.38 -35.28
C GLN A 30 8.43 -0.95 -36.32
N SER A 31 7.21 -0.66 -35.89
CA SER A 31 6.09 -0.25 -36.75
C SER A 31 5.63 1.18 -36.44
N TRP A 32 5.07 1.85 -37.46
CA TRP A 32 4.50 3.19 -37.32
C TRP A 32 3.05 3.12 -36.85
N TYR A 33 2.71 3.88 -35.81
CA TYR A 33 1.35 3.95 -35.28
C TYR A 33 0.87 5.41 -35.22
N PRO A 34 -0.30 5.72 -35.80
CA PRO A 34 -0.92 7.01 -35.60
C PRO A 34 -1.46 7.10 -34.15
N VAL A 35 -1.00 8.10 -33.40
CA VAL A 35 -1.40 8.30 -31.98
C VAL A 35 -2.32 9.51 -31.84
N THR A 36 -1.85 10.69 -32.24
CA THR A 36 -2.60 11.96 -32.15
C THR A 36 -2.08 12.98 -33.15
N PHE A 37 -2.89 13.98 -33.51
CA PHE A 37 -2.41 15.13 -34.29
C PHE A 37 -1.60 16.08 -33.40
N VAL A 38 -0.65 16.78 -34.02
CA VAL A 38 0.24 17.73 -33.32
C VAL A 38 -0.54 18.91 -32.73
N GLN A 39 -1.61 19.35 -33.40
CA GLN A 39 -2.47 20.45 -32.94
C GLN A 39 -3.31 20.09 -31.70
N ASP A 40 -3.59 18.80 -31.52
CA ASP A 40 -4.37 18.29 -30.38
C ASP A 40 -3.46 17.92 -29.20
N LEU A 41 -2.14 17.99 -29.38
CA LEU A 41 -1.17 17.69 -28.33
C LEU A 41 -1.06 18.88 -27.36
N PRO A 42 -1.38 18.69 -26.07
CA PRO A 42 -1.26 19.76 -25.08
C PRO A 42 0.20 20.24 -24.93
N THR A 43 0.38 21.56 -24.78
CA THR A 43 1.70 22.19 -24.57
C THR A 43 2.15 22.14 -23.11
N GLU A 44 1.21 22.33 -22.18
CA GLU A 44 1.51 22.49 -20.74
C GLU A 44 1.45 21.19 -19.93
N ARG A 45 1.08 20.06 -20.57
CA ARG A 45 0.98 18.78 -19.86
C ARG A 45 1.35 17.60 -20.74
N PRO A 46 1.87 16.52 -20.15
CA PRO A 46 2.08 15.28 -20.88
C PRO A 46 0.76 14.66 -21.38
N TYR A 47 0.77 14.08 -22.58
CA TYR A 47 -0.32 13.35 -23.20
C TYR A 47 -0.09 11.85 -23.06
N SER A 48 -0.90 11.19 -22.24
CA SER A 48 -0.77 9.75 -21.97
C SER A 48 -1.65 8.92 -22.91
N PHE A 49 -1.12 7.79 -23.38
CA PHE A 49 -1.83 6.82 -24.22
C PHE A 49 -1.28 5.40 -23.98
N SER A 50 -1.86 4.38 -24.61
CA SER A 50 -1.35 3.01 -24.56
C SER A 50 -1.28 2.41 -25.95
N LEU A 51 -0.23 1.64 -26.21
CA LEU A 51 -0.01 0.94 -27.48
C LEU A 51 0.33 -0.52 -27.15
N TYR A 52 -0.53 -1.47 -27.51
CA TYR A 52 -0.41 -2.89 -27.13
C TYR A 52 -0.16 -3.08 -25.61
N ASP A 53 -0.97 -2.44 -24.78
CA ASP A 53 -0.86 -2.46 -23.31
C ASP A 53 0.44 -1.86 -22.72
N GLU A 54 1.30 -1.27 -23.56
CA GLU A 54 2.42 -0.46 -23.09
C GLU A 54 1.96 0.98 -22.87
N PRO A 55 1.98 1.48 -21.61
CA PRO A 55 1.58 2.85 -21.32
C PRO A 55 2.71 3.80 -21.73
N LEU A 56 2.39 4.76 -22.58
CA LEU A 56 3.32 5.73 -23.14
C LEU A 56 2.84 7.15 -22.83
N VAL A 57 3.77 8.10 -22.80
CA VAL A 57 3.49 9.51 -22.62
C VAL A 57 4.26 10.33 -23.65
N LEU A 58 3.55 11.19 -24.38
CA LEU A 58 4.11 12.23 -25.23
C LEU A 58 4.21 13.53 -24.46
N PHE A 59 5.31 14.25 -24.58
CA PHE A 59 5.46 15.58 -23.98
C PHE A 59 6.44 16.42 -24.80
N ARG A 60 6.42 17.73 -24.59
CA ARG A 60 7.45 18.64 -25.11
C ARG A 60 8.53 18.80 -24.04
N ASN A 61 9.78 18.58 -24.40
CA ASN A 61 10.91 18.83 -23.50
C ASN A 61 11.15 20.35 -23.33
N GLN A 62 12.16 20.73 -22.55
CA GLN A 62 12.50 22.15 -22.32
C GLN A 62 12.87 22.91 -23.62
N ASP A 63 13.33 22.20 -24.66
CA ASP A 63 13.64 22.76 -25.98
C ASP A 63 12.41 22.79 -26.93
N GLY A 64 11.22 22.43 -26.44
CA GLY A 64 9.99 22.37 -27.24
C GLY A 64 9.87 21.14 -28.17
N LYS A 65 10.85 20.23 -28.14
CA LYS A 65 10.88 19.01 -28.95
C LYS A 65 9.97 17.94 -28.36
N LEU A 66 9.29 17.23 -29.25
CA LEU A 66 8.46 16.07 -28.93
C LEU A 66 9.33 14.90 -28.45
N ALA A 67 9.00 14.39 -27.27
CA ALA A 67 9.60 13.18 -26.70
C ALA A 67 8.49 12.19 -26.32
N CYS A 68 8.80 10.90 -26.37
CA CYS A 68 7.95 9.83 -25.90
C CYS A 68 8.71 9.02 -24.85
N LEU A 69 8.07 8.76 -23.71
CA LEU A 69 8.60 7.88 -22.67
C LEU A 69 7.53 6.87 -22.27
N THR A 70 7.95 5.75 -21.69
CA THR A 70 7.04 4.84 -21.02
C THR A 70 6.46 5.53 -19.79
N ASN A 71 5.13 5.58 -19.69
CA ASN A 71 4.41 6.12 -18.54
C ASN A 71 4.33 5.09 -17.41
N ARG A 72 5.49 4.59 -16.99
CA ARG A 72 5.66 3.77 -15.81
C ARG A 72 6.54 4.54 -14.85
N CYS A 73 6.27 4.41 -13.56
CA CYS A 73 7.24 4.77 -12.54
C CYS A 73 8.34 3.70 -12.61
N PRO A 74 9.52 3.95 -13.21
CA PRO A 74 10.45 2.89 -13.59
C PRO A 74 11.09 2.18 -12.39
N TRP A 75 10.75 2.61 -11.17
CA TRP A 75 11.28 2.10 -9.91
C TRP A 75 10.22 1.48 -8.99
N VAL A 76 8.97 1.28 -9.40
CA VAL A 76 7.96 0.57 -8.58
C VAL A 76 7.09 -0.35 -9.46
N ASN A 77 7.14 -1.64 -9.19
CA ASN A 77 6.22 -2.64 -9.71
C ASN A 77 5.24 -3.06 -8.60
N LEU A 78 3.98 -3.25 -8.96
CA LEU A 78 2.92 -3.72 -8.07
C LEU A 78 2.34 -4.99 -8.67
N ASP A 79 2.50 -6.11 -7.96
CA ASP A 79 1.79 -7.35 -8.30
C ASP A 79 0.65 -7.57 -7.31
N PHE A 80 -0.48 -8.05 -7.83
CA PHE A 80 -1.63 -8.46 -7.03
C PHE A 80 -1.94 -9.92 -7.29
N VAL A 81 -2.02 -10.69 -6.22
CA VAL A 81 -2.46 -12.09 -6.24
C VAL A 81 -3.72 -12.19 -5.39
N ALA A 82 -4.81 -12.57 -6.05
CA ALA A 82 -6.08 -12.80 -5.39
C ALA A 82 -5.93 -13.88 -4.28
N PRO A 83 -6.65 -13.75 -3.15
CA PRO A 83 -7.65 -12.72 -2.90
C PRO A 83 -7.11 -11.38 -2.41
N ASN A 84 -5.93 -11.30 -1.79
CA ASN A 84 -5.57 -10.14 -0.95
C ASN A 84 -4.06 -9.89 -0.79
N LEU A 85 -3.22 -10.45 -1.66
CA LEU A 85 -1.76 -10.25 -1.59
C LEU A 85 -1.36 -9.15 -2.58
N VAL A 86 -0.76 -8.09 -2.05
CA VAL A 86 -0.16 -7.00 -2.84
C VAL A 86 1.33 -6.97 -2.57
N THR A 87 2.15 -7.03 -3.61
CA THR A 87 3.60 -6.90 -3.48
C THR A 87 4.10 -5.68 -4.23
N TYR A 88 4.69 -4.75 -3.48
CA TYR A 88 5.44 -3.63 -4.02
C TYR A 88 6.90 -4.02 -4.16
N ARG A 89 7.43 -3.97 -5.37
CA ARG A 89 8.86 -4.13 -5.65
C ARG A 89 9.39 -2.81 -6.17
N SER A 90 10.37 -2.25 -5.47
CA SER A 90 11.11 -1.09 -5.93
C SER A 90 12.54 -1.44 -6.33
N SER A 91 12.96 -0.96 -7.50
CA SER A 91 14.33 -1.05 -8.00
C SER A 91 14.77 0.34 -8.44
N ARG A 92 16.02 0.73 -8.16
CA ARG A 92 16.48 2.10 -8.51
C ARG A 92 16.54 2.33 -10.03
N GLU A 93 16.73 1.23 -10.78
CA GLU A 93 16.78 1.14 -12.24
C GLU A 93 16.21 -0.24 -12.65
N GLU A 94 15.80 -0.40 -13.90
CA GLU A 94 15.21 -1.65 -14.45
C GLU A 94 16.17 -2.86 -14.33
N LYS A 95 17.49 -2.61 -14.43
CA LYS A 95 18.55 -3.63 -14.27
C LYS A 95 19.26 -3.56 -12.91
N SER A 96 18.71 -2.85 -11.94
CA SER A 96 19.39 -2.67 -10.65
C SER A 96 19.44 -3.97 -9.85
N VAL A 97 20.63 -4.34 -9.38
CA VAL A 97 20.80 -5.42 -8.40
C VAL A 97 20.16 -5.05 -7.06
N ARG A 98 19.97 -3.76 -6.76
CA ARG A 98 19.37 -3.30 -5.51
C ARG A 98 17.86 -3.30 -5.61
N ILE A 99 17.24 -4.21 -4.87
CA ILE A 99 15.80 -4.42 -4.85
C ILE A 99 15.31 -4.24 -3.41
N GLY A 100 14.28 -3.44 -3.26
CA GLY A 100 13.54 -3.26 -2.01
C GLY A 100 12.05 -3.48 -2.26
N GLY A 101 11.26 -3.57 -1.19
CA GLY A 101 9.83 -3.73 -1.34
C GLY A 101 9.09 -4.09 -0.07
N ALA A 102 7.78 -4.23 -0.22
CA ALA A 102 6.88 -4.67 0.83
C ALA A 102 5.83 -5.61 0.25
N ALA A 103 5.62 -6.74 0.92
CA ALA A 103 4.48 -7.61 0.71
C ALA A 103 3.42 -7.31 1.77
N LEU A 104 2.20 -6.98 1.34
CA LEU A 104 1.05 -6.73 2.18
C LEU A 104 0.03 -7.83 1.93
N TYR A 105 -0.43 -8.48 3.00
CA TYR A 105 -1.48 -9.49 2.92
C TYR A 105 -2.60 -9.14 3.90
N SER A 106 -3.81 -8.93 3.38
CA SER A 106 -4.99 -8.66 4.21
C SER A 106 -5.80 -9.95 4.42
N LEU A 107 -5.83 -10.39 5.68
CA LEU A 107 -6.54 -11.57 6.13
C LEU A 107 -7.91 -11.15 6.68
N PRO A 108 -9.03 -11.56 6.06
CA PRO A 108 -10.35 -11.32 6.63
C PRO A 108 -10.50 -12.14 7.93
N LEU A 109 -10.81 -11.48 9.04
CA LEU A 109 -11.11 -12.13 10.33
C LEU A 109 -12.61 -12.17 10.63
N GLY A 110 -13.40 -11.40 9.88
CA GLY A 110 -14.85 -11.27 10.00
C GLY A 110 -15.33 -10.05 9.22
N GLN A 111 -16.65 -9.81 9.19
CA GLN A 111 -17.18 -8.59 8.57
C GLN A 111 -16.62 -7.36 9.29
N GLY A 112 -16.13 -6.38 8.53
CA GLY A 112 -15.54 -5.15 9.08
C GLY A 112 -14.22 -5.34 9.83
N LYS A 113 -13.67 -6.56 9.88
CA LYS A 113 -12.44 -6.88 10.63
C LYS A 113 -11.45 -7.62 9.74
N CYS A 114 -10.26 -7.05 9.56
CA CYS A 114 -9.15 -7.71 8.88
C CYS A 114 -7.84 -7.56 9.65
N ARG A 115 -6.89 -8.45 9.37
CA ARG A 115 -5.50 -8.34 9.84
C ARG A 115 -4.61 -8.08 8.64
N ILE A 116 -3.83 -7.02 8.70
CA ILE A 116 -2.82 -6.71 7.69
C ILE A 116 -1.49 -7.26 8.17
N ILE A 117 -0.88 -8.14 7.38
CA ILE A 117 0.49 -8.60 7.58
C ILE A 117 1.36 -7.87 6.58
N ILE A 118 2.41 -7.20 7.05
CA ILE A 118 3.35 -6.51 6.17
C ILE A 118 4.76 -7.04 6.37
N ARG A 119 5.36 -7.51 5.27
CA ARG A 119 6.74 -7.97 5.24
C ARG A 119 7.57 -7.08 4.32
N ASN A 120 8.46 -6.30 4.90
CA ASN A 120 9.49 -5.59 4.15
C ASN A 120 10.58 -6.56 3.70
N TYR A 121 11.14 -6.29 2.54
CA TYR A 121 12.36 -6.93 2.08
C TYR A 121 13.24 -5.92 1.37
N ASN A 122 14.54 -6.11 1.50
CA ASN A 122 15.55 -5.44 0.70
C ASN A 122 16.81 -6.30 0.68
N ASN A 123 17.67 -6.06 -0.30
CA ASN A 123 18.97 -6.72 -0.41
C ASN A 123 20.15 -5.75 -0.24
N TYR A 124 19.91 -4.56 0.32
CA TYR A 124 20.91 -3.51 0.52
C TYR A 124 20.84 -2.94 1.93
N SER A 125 21.96 -2.45 2.47
CA SER A 125 22.03 -1.81 3.79
C SER A 125 21.48 -2.67 4.96
N THR A 126 21.73 -3.97 4.93
CA THR A 126 21.18 -4.95 5.91
C THR A 126 21.75 -4.83 7.32
N TRP A 127 22.91 -4.21 7.51
CA TRP A 127 23.56 -4.12 8.83
C TRP A 127 22.84 -3.16 9.79
N LYS A 128 22.35 -2.00 9.31
CA LYS A 128 21.60 -1.04 10.14
C LYS A 128 20.32 -1.67 10.68
N LEU A 129 19.65 -2.46 9.84
CA LEU A 129 18.44 -3.21 10.20
C LEU A 129 18.70 -4.25 11.31
N LYS A 130 19.92 -4.82 11.38
CA LYS A 130 20.30 -5.78 12.43
C LYS A 130 20.56 -5.12 13.78
N LEU A 131 20.96 -3.84 13.81
CA LEU A 131 21.22 -3.11 15.06
C LEU A 131 19.95 -2.48 15.65
N GLN A 132 18.94 -2.22 14.81
CA GLN A 132 17.70 -1.61 15.26
C GLN A 132 16.81 -2.63 15.97
N PRO A 133 16.28 -2.33 17.17
CA PRO A 133 15.29 -3.17 17.81
C PRO A 133 14.05 -3.32 16.91
N HIS A 134 13.55 -4.54 16.75
CA HIS A 134 12.40 -4.83 15.87
C HIS A 134 11.16 -3.97 16.18
N TRP A 135 10.87 -3.71 17.46
CA TRP A 135 9.73 -2.86 17.85
C TRP A 135 9.88 -1.41 17.38
N MET A 136 11.12 -0.92 17.19
CA MET A 136 11.38 0.43 16.74
C MET A 136 11.11 0.57 15.24
N GLU A 137 11.37 -0.47 14.44
CA GLU A 137 10.93 -0.50 13.04
C GLU A 137 9.40 -0.39 12.98
N HIS A 138 8.69 -1.18 13.79
CA HIS A 138 7.22 -1.20 13.80
C HIS A 138 6.62 0.17 14.11
N TRP A 139 7.20 0.93 15.04
CA TRP A 139 6.72 2.27 15.38
C TRP A 139 6.66 3.20 14.15
N TYR A 140 7.72 3.25 13.32
CA TYR A 140 7.70 4.06 12.10
C TYR A 140 6.63 3.59 11.10
N ARG A 141 6.36 2.28 11.06
CA ARG A 141 5.39 1.70 10.12
C ARG A 141 3.96 1.84 10.56
N ASP A 142 3.67 1.62 11.83
CA ASP A 142 2.36 1.84 12.42
C ASP A 142 1.94 3.29 12.22
N LYS A 143 2.87 4.24 12.38
CA LYS A 143 2.63 5.65 12.06
C LYS A 143 2.10 5.83 10.62
N PHE A 144 2.77 5.26 9.63
CA PHE A 144 2.37 5.37 8.22
C PHE A 144 0.97 4.77 7.98
N LEU A 145 0.69 3.59 8.53
CA LEU A 145 -0.63 2.95 8.38
C LEU A 145 -1.74 3.72 9.08
N GLU A 146 -1.42 4.37 10.20
CA GLU A 146 -2.38 5.13 10.99
C GLU A 146 -2.76 6.47 10.37
N GLU A 147 -1.92 7.05 9.51
CA GLU A 147 -2.27 8.25 8.75
C GLU A 147 -3.48 8.02 7.82
N ASP A 148 -3.55 6.85 7.18
CA ASP A 148 -4.63 6.51 6.24
C ASP A 148 -5.82 5.80 6.91
N LEU A 149 -5.63 5.23 8.11
CA LEU A 149 -6.63 4.37 8.74
C LEU A 149 -8.00 5.03 8.96
N PRO A 150 -8.11 6.28 9.45
CA PRO A 150 -9.40 6.93 9.62
C PRO A 150 -10.19 7.06 8.31
N LEU A 151 -9.49 7.32 7.20
CA LEU A 151 -10.10 7.40 5.88
C LEU A 151 -10.65 6.04 5.44
N VAL A 152 -9.84 4.99 5.57
CA VAL A 152 -10.23 3.61 5.18
C VAL A 152 -11.45 3.14 5.98
N VAL A 153 -11.45 3.36 7.30
CA VAL A 153 -12.58 2.98 8.17
C VAL A 153 -13.82 3.84 7.89
N GLY A 154 -13.65 5.14 7.68
CA GLY A 154 -14.74 6.05 7.33
C GLY A 154 -15.42 5.68 6.01
N GLN A 155 -14.63 5.37 4.97
CA GLN A 155 -15.15 4.91 3.68
C GLN A 155 -15.93 3.60 3.82
N GLN A 156 -15.41 2.62 4.57
CA GLN A 156 -16.11 1.37 4.82
C GLN A 156 -17.44 1.60 5.56
N ALA A 157 -17.45 2.44 6.60
CA ALA A 157 -18.65 2.77 7.34
C ALA A 157 -19.72 3.43 6.46
N GLU A 158 -19.31 4.31 5.54
CA GLU A 158 -20.23 4.97 4.62
C GLU A 158 -20.81 3.99 3.57
N VAL A 159 -19.99 3.09 3.03
CA VAL A 159 -20.44 2.03 2.13
C VAL A 159 -21.48 1.13 2.81
N GLU A 160 -21.23 0.76 4.07
CA GLU A 160 -22.18 -0.04 4.86
C GLU A 160 -23.46 0.74 5.17
N ARG A 161 -23.35 2.03 5.49
CA ARG A 161 -24.49 2.92 5.79
C ARG A 161 -25.41 3.11 4.59
N LEU A 162 -24.85 3.35 3.41
CA LEU A 162 -25.61 3.55 2.18
C LEU A 162 -26.21 2.25 1.67
N GLY A 163 -25.50 1.13 1.88
CA GLY A 163 -26.04 -0.19 1.61
C GLY A 163 -26.40 -0.43 0.14
N THR A 164 -25.79 0.29 -0.79
CA THR A 164 -25.93 0.09 -2.24
C THR A 164 -24.70 -0.63 -2.83
N SER A 165 -24.74 -0.93 -4.13
CA SER A 165 -23.58 -1.50 -4.84
C SER A 165 -22.50 -0.45 -5.08
N LEU A 166 -21.23 -0.87 -5.10
CA LEU A 166 -20.10 0.06 -5.22
C LEU A 166 -20.10 0.84 -6.54
N ASN A 167 -20.59 0.25 -7.63
CA ASN A 167 -20.74 0.91 -8.93
C ASN A 167 -21.70 2.12 -8.91
N SER A 168 -22.53 2.25 -7.87
CA SER A 168 -23.41 3.41 -7.67
C SER A 168 -22.78 4.48 -6.78
N LEU A 169 -21.78 4.10 -5.97
CA LEU A 169 -21.15 4.96 -4.96
C LEU A 169 -19.84 5.59 -5.45
N TYR A 170 -19.11 4.87 -6.28
CA TYR A 170 -17.80 5.27 -6.77
C TYR A 170 -17.84 5.54 -8.28
N LEU A 171 -17.11 6.57 -8.69
CA LEU A 171 -16.81 6.87 -10.09
C LEU A 171 -15.34 6.51 -10.38
N PRO A 172 -15.01 5.23 -10.64
CA PRO A 172 -13.62 4.84 -10.81
C PRO A 172 -13.06 5.31 -12.15
N LEU A 173 -11.84 5.86 -12.12
CA LEU A 173 -11.10 6.24 -13.31
C LEU A 173 -10.31 5.03 -13.79
N LYS A 174 -10.56 4.57 -15.02
CA LYS A 174 -9.85 3.42 -15.62
C LYS A 174 -8.32 3.61 -15.67
N THR A 175 -7.86 4.85 -15.66
CA THR A 175 -6.44 5.21 -15.71
C THR A 175 -5.71 5.04 -14.38
N SER A 176 -6.40 5.05 -13.24
CA SER A 176 -5.78 4.95 -11.89
C SER A 176 -6.34 3.81 -11.05
N ASP A 177 -7.62 3.47 -11.23
CA ASP A 177 -8.36 2.60 -10.33
C ASP A 177 -8.51 1.17 -10.88
N MET A 178 -7.77 0.83 -11.95
CA MET A 178 -7.86 -0.46 -12.63
C MET A 178 -7.72 -1.63 -11.65
N LEU A 179 -6.73 -1.57 -10.75
CA LEU A 179 -6.52 -2.61 -9.73
C LEU A 179 -7.77 -2.81 -8.85
N LEU A 180 -8.36 -1.70 -8.37
CA LEU A 180 -9.55 -1.75 -7.54
C LEU A 180 -10.74 -2.30 -8.32
N ILE A 181 -10.95 -1.83 -9.55
CA ILE A 181 -12.03 -2.30 -10.42
C ILE A 181 -11.93 -3.81 -10.66
N GLU A 182 -10.75 -4.29 -11.08
CA GLU A 182 -10.55 -5.71 -11.40
C GLU A 182 -10.64 -6.60 -10.16
N TYR A 183 -10.17 -6.13 -9.00
CA TYR A 183 -10.40 -6.83 -7.73
C TYR A 183 -11.88 -6.97 -7.38
N ARG A 184 -12.67 -5.89 -7.54
CA ARG A 184 -14.10 -5.91 -7.23
C ARG A 184 -14.89 -6.80 -8.20
N LYS A 185 -14.53 -6.81 -9.49
CA LYS A 185 -15.11 -7.75 -10.48
C LYS A 185 -14.71 -9.20 -10.18
N TRP A 186 -13.48 -9.43 -9.73
CA TRP A 186 -13.03 -10.75 -9.29
C TRP A 186 -13.91 -11.25 -8.13
N LEU A 187 -14.23 -10.38 -7.16
CA LEU A 187 -15.18 -10.70 -6.09
C LEU A 187 -16.60 -10.97 -6.61
N ASP A 188 -17.09 -10.23 -7.60
CA ASP A 188 -18.39 -10.54 -8.23
C ASP A 188 -18.40 -11.95 -8.85
N LYS A 189 -17.29 -12.35 -9.48
CA LYS A 189 -17.18 -13.64 -10.17
C LYS A 189 -16.97 -14.83 -9.22
N PHE A 190 -16.15 -14.67 -8.19
CA PHE A 190 -15.69 -15.79 -7.34
C PHE A 190 -16.17 -15.71 -5.89
N GLY A 191 -16.72 -14.57 -5.46
CA GLY A 191 -17.07 -14.29 -4.07
C GLY A 191 -18.29 -15.04 -3.54
N THR A 192 -19.12 -15.65 -4.39
CA THR A 192 -20.32 -16.40 -3.98
C THR A 192 -20.03 -17.51 -2.97
N SER A 193 -18.85 -18.11 -3.08
CA SER A 193 -18.32 -19.13 -2.15
C SER A 193 -17.87 -18.58 -0.80
N LEU A 194 -17.61 -17.27 -0.70
CA LEU A 194 -17.16 -16.63 0.54
C LEU A 194 -18.34 -16.45 1.53
N PRO A 195 -18.09 -16.40 2.85
CA PRO A 195 -19.13 -16.15 3.85
C PRO A 195 -19.84 -14.80 3.64
N PHE A 196 -19.08 -13.79 3.24
CA PHE A 196 -19.53 -12.46 2.86
C PHE A 196 -18.55 -11.88 1.84
N TYR A 197 -19.02 -10.99 0.98
CA TYR A 197 -18.16 -10.21 0.08
C TYR A 197 -18.85 -8.95 -0.41
N GLN A 198 -18.06 -7.98 -0.87
CA GLN A 198 -18.51 -6.77 -1.52
C GLN A 198 -17.78 -6.62 -2.86
N GLY A 199 -18.43 -7.05 -3.93
CA GLY A 199 -17.96 -6.87 -5.29
C GLY A 199 -18.35 -5.51 -5.86
N TYR A 200 -18.20 -5.34 -7.17
CA TYR A 200 -18.50 -4.07 -7.85
C TYR A 200 -20.01 -3.89 -8.02
N SER A 201 -20.69 -4.96 -8.43
CA SER A 201 -22.13 -4.96 -8.67
C SER A 201 -22.91 -5.87 -7.73
N THR A 202 -22.28 -6.91 -7.20
CA THR A 202 -22.90 -7.91 -6.33
C THR A 202 -22.33 -7.86 -4.93
N ARG A 203 -23.09 -8.39 -3.97
CA ARG A 203 -22.65 -8.52 -2.58
C ARG A 203 -23.34 -9.71 -1.91
N LYS A 204 -22.68 -10.23 -0.89
CA LYS A 204 -23.24 -11.21 0.03
C LYS A 204 -23.03 -10.73 1.45
N LEU A 205 -24.13 -10.47 2.14
CA LEU A 205 -24.12 -10.11 3.55
C LEU A 205 -23.96 -11.39 4.39
N PRO A 206 -23.31 -11.32 5.56
CA PRO A 206 -23.22 -12.48 6.44
C PRO A 206 -24.61 -12.86 6.99
N GLN A 207 -24.84 -14.17 7.12
CA GLN A 207 -26.13 -14.73 7.54
C GLN A 207 -26.52 -14.41 8.98
N LYS A 208 -25.54 -14.13 9.86
CA LYS A 208 -25.77 -13.77 11.25
C LYS A 208 -25.31 -12.32 11.43
N LYS A 209 -26.24 -11.42 11.75
CA LYS A 209 -25.91 -10.09 12.28
C LYS A 209 -25.07 -10.36 13.54
N LEU A 210 -23.76 -10.09 13.51
CA LEU A 210 -22.98 -10.13 14.73
C LEU A 210 -23.59 -9.07 15.66
N GLU A 211 -24.18 -9.51 16.76
CA GLU A 211 -24.41 -8.68 17.93
C GLU A 211 -23.03 -8.33 18.50
N ASP A 212 -22.39 -7.30 17.96
CA ASP A 212 -21.18 -6.73 18.56
C ASP A 212 -21.33 -5.22 18.51
N ASN A 213 -21.33 -4.63 19.70
CA ASN A 213 -21.66 -3.25 20.06
C ASN A 213 -21.32 -2.22 18.98
N GLN A 214 -22.27 -1.29 18.78
CA GLN A 214 -22.33 -0.24 17.75
C GLN A 214 -21.20 0.81 17.78
N GLN A 215 -20.06 0.52 18.40
CA GLN A 215 -18.88 1.38 18.33
C GLN A 215 -17.83 0.75 17.42
N PRO A 216 -17.34 1.48 16.40
CA PRO A 216 -16.17 1.03 15.66
C PRO A 216 -15.05 0.73 16.66
N PRO A 217 -14.28 -0.36 16.46
CA PRO A 217 -13.21 -0.71 17.38
C PRO A 217 -12.29 0.50 17.53
N PRO A 218 -11.86 0.83 18.75
CA PRO A 218 -11.05 2.02 18.97
C PRO A 218 -9.79 1.92 18.10
N LEU A 219 -9.46 3.02 17.44
CA LEU A 219 -8.34 3.09 16.50
C LEU A 219 -6.99 3.21 17.21
N ASP A 220 -6.94 3.00 18.52
CA ASP A 220 -5.72 3.07 19.31
C ASP A 220 -4.69 2.00 18.89
N ARG A 221 -3.41 2.35 19.02
CA ARG A 221 -2.30 1.47 18.63
C ARG A 221 -2.16 0.30 19.60
N LEU A 222 -2.49 0.51 20.87
CA LEU A 222 -2.34 -0.49 21.93
C LEU A 222 -3.06 -1.79 21.58
N ARG A 223 -4.36 -1.69 21.26
CA ARG A 223 -5.22 -2.83 20.95
C ARG A 223 -4.97 -3.39 19.55
N ARG A 224 -4.73 -2.53 18.56
CA ARG A 224 -4.56 -2.95 17.15
C ARG A 224 -3.19 -3.57 16.85
N HIS A 225 -2.14 -3.20 17.58
CA HIS A 225 -0.79 -3.67 17.32
C HIS A 225 -0.06 -4.12 18.59
N THR A 226 0.13 -3.22 19.56
CA THR A 226 1.08 -3.44 20.68
C THR A 226 0.76 -4.72 21.46
N GLN A 227 -0.50 -4.98 21.81
CA GLN A 227 -0.90 -6.17 22.57
C GLN A 227 -0.79 -7.48 21.78
N ILE A 228 -0.84 -7.39 20.44
CA ILE A 228 -0.81 -8.56 19.54
C ILE A 228 0.64 -8.91 19.18
N CYS A 229 1.50 -7.91 19.02
CA CYS A 229 2.89 -8.08 18.61
C CYS A 229 3.79 -8.38 19.82
N GLY A 230 4.45 -9.54 19.82
CA GLY A 230 5.32 -9.95 20.93
C GLY A 230 6.49 -9.01 21.22
N SER A 231 7.10 -8.40 20.19
CA SER A 231 8.22 -7.46 20.37
C SER A 231 7.74 -6.13 20.96
N CYS A 232 6.67 -5.55 20.42
CA CYS A 232 6.09 -4.30 20.89
C CYS A 232 5.46 -4.44 22.27
N ASN A 233 4.75 -5.54 22.55
CA ASN A 233 4.19 -5.82 23.87
C ASN A 233 5.31 -5.92 24.93
N ARG A 234 6.40 -6.62 24.62
CA ARG A 234 7.54 -6.74 25.53
C ARG A 234 8.19 -5.39 25.79
N ALA A 235 8.43 -4.61 24.75
CA ALA A 235 8.99 -3.25 24.88
C ALA A 235 8.08 -2.37 25.73
N TYR A 236 6.77 -2.36 25.46
CA TYR A 236 5.77 -1.65 26.26
C TYR A 236 5.81 -2.04 27.74
N GLN A 237 5.85 -3.33 28.06
CA GLN A 237 5.91 -3.83 29.44
C GLN A 237 7.20 -3.41 30.14
N VAL A 238 8.35 -3.53 29.48
CA VAL A 238 9.65 -3.10 30.03
C VAL A 238 9.63 -1.60 30.32
N THR A 239 9.20 -0.79 29.35
CA THR A 239 9.13 0.66 29.51
C THR A 239 8.16 1.08 30.62
N ASN A 240 7.01 0.40 30.74
CA ASN A 240 6.06 0.66 31.82
C ASN A 240 6.65 0.28 33.20
N ARG A 241 7.38 -0.82 33.30
CA ARG A 241 8.11 -1.20 34.53
C ARG A 241 9.19 -0.18 34.88
N LEU A 242 10.01 0.23 33.91
CA LEU A 242 11.03 1.27 34.11
C LEU A 242 10.40 2.57 34.63
N LYS A 243 9.31 3.04 34.01
CA LYS A 243 8.58 4.23 34.47
C LYS A 243 8.20 4.11 35.95
N THR A 244 7.54 3.02 36.32
CA THR A 244 7.06 2.83 37.70
C THR A 244 8.21 2.69 38.70
N THR A 245 9.25 1.93 38.36
CA THR A 245 10.43 1.75 39.20
C THR A 245 11.16 3.07 39.42
N PHE A 246 11.41 3.86 38.38
CA PHE A 246 12.14 5.12 38.51
C PHE A 246 11.33 6.22 39.20
N VAL A 247 9.99 6.22 39.10
CA VAL A 247 9.13 7.05 39.97
C VAL A 247 9.31 6.66 41.44
N ALA A 248 9.29 5.37 41.77
CA ALA A 248 9.49 4.91 43.14
C ALA A 248 10.89 5.26 43.67
N VAL A 249 11.93 5.09 42.85
CA VAL A 249 13.32 5.49 43.19
C VAL A 249 13.41 6.99 43.41
N ALA A 250 12.79 7.82 42.57
CA ALA A 250 12.78 9.27 42.74
C ALA A 250 12.14 9.68 44.09
N ILE A 251 11.01 9.07 44.45
CA ILE A 251 10.33 9.31 45.72
C ILE A 251 11.21 8.88 46.90
N ALA A 252 11.82 7.69 46.84
CA ALA A 252 12.68 7.18 47.90
C ALA A 252 13.93 8.06 48.10
N LEU A 253 14.56 8.52 47.01
CA LEU A 253 15.73 9.41 47.08
C LEU A 253 15.36 10.82 47.57
N ALA A 254 14.19 11.33 47.19
CA ALA A 254 13.69 12.59 47.73
C ALA A 254 13.42 12.49 49.23
N ALA A 255 12.82 11.38 49.69
CA ALA A 255 12.61 11.12 51.11
C ALA A 255 13.95 10.98 51.87
N LEU A 256 14.95 10.33 51.27
CA LEU A 256 16.28 10.22 51.86
C LEU A 256 16.94 11.59 52.04
N ALA A 257 16.85 12.47 51.03
CA ALA A 257 17.40 13.82 51.10
C ALA A 257 16.81 14.64 52.26
N ILE A 258 15.52 14.46 52.58
CA ILE A 258 14.86 15.15 53.69
C ILE A 258 15.39 14.69 55.07
N VAL A 259 15.82 13.43 55.18
CA VAL A 259 16.22 12.82 56.46
C VAL A 259 17.73 12.90 56.70
N THR A 260 18.54 13.10 55.66
CA THR A 260 20.00 13.18 55.79
C THR A 260 20.46 14.60 56.08
N ASP A 261 21.06 14.80 57.25
CA ASP A 261 21.73 16.05 57.61
C ASP A 261 23.22 15.97 57.19
N GLY A 262 23.52 16.37 55.95
CA GLY A 262 24.88 16.39 55.45
C GLY A 262 24.97 16.84 54.00
N SER A 263 25.70 17.94 53.73
CA SER A 263 25.75 18.60 52.43
C SER A 263 26.18 17.69 51.26
N GLY A 264 26.97 16.64 51.53
CA GLY A 264 27.38 15.66 50.52
C GLY A 264 26.30 14.62 50.18
N THR A 265 25.74 13.95 51.20
CA THR A 265 24.75 12.86 51.02
C THR A 265 23.40 13.39 50.56
N GLU A 266 22.99 14.55 51.10
CA GLU A 266 21.78 15.26 50.70
C GLU A 266 21.84 15.64 49.21
N LEU A 267 22.96 16.26 48.79
CA LEU A 267 23.14 16.67 47.40
C LEU A 267 23.12 15.48 46.43
N VAL A 268 23.77 14.37 46.78
CA VAL A 268 23.76 13.14 45.98
C VAL A 268 22.34 12.57 45.86
N ALA A 269 21.57 12.55 46.94
CA ALA A 269 20.19 12.07 46.94
C ALA A 269 19.28 12.96 46.08
N ILE A 270 19.43 14.28 46.14
CA ILE A 270 18.70 15.23 45.29
C ILE A 270 19.02 15.01 43.81
N LEU A 271 20.31 14.95 43.44
CA LEU A 271 20.74 14.72 42.06
C LEU A 271 20.28 13.34 41.53
N GLY A 272 20.33 12.31 42.37
CA GLY A 272 19.82 10.99 42.06
C GLY A 272 18.30 10.99 41.82
N SER A 273 17.54 11.68 42.67
CA SER A 273 16.09 11.84 42.50
C SER A 273 15.75 12.54 41.19
N GLY A 274 16.42 13.67 40.89
CA GLY A 274 16.26 14.39 39.63
C GLY A 274 16.55 13.50 38.41
N SER A 275 17.66 12.75 38.45
CA SER A 275 18.01 11.80 37.38
C SER A 275 16.96 10.71 37.20
N ALA A 276 16.43 10.18 38.30
CA ALA A 276 15.37 9.17 38.26
C ALA A 276 14.07 9.72 37.65
N VAL A 277 13.69 10.97 37.96
CA VAL A 277 12.54 11.65 37.33
C VAL A 277 12.74 11.79 35.83
N VAL A 278 13.95 12.18 35.38
CA VAL A 278 14.26 12.29 33.94
C VAL A 278 14.09 10.94 33.26
N ILE A 279 14.64 9.86 33.82
CA ILE A 279 14.50 8.51 33.26
C ILE A 279 13.04 8.06 33.22
N ALA A 280 12.27 8.29 34.28
CA ALA A 280 10.85 7.99 34.32
C ALA A 280 10.06 8.76 33.25
N THR A 281 10.42 10.01 33.01
CA THR A 281 9.79 10.86 31.98
C THR A 281 10.10 10.36 30.58
N VAL A 282 11.36 10.03 30.29
CA VAL A 282 11.77 9.42 29.01
C VAL A 282 11.05 8.09 28.80
N ALA A 283 10.99 7.24 29.84
CA ALA A 283 10.23 5.99 29.77
C ALA A 283 8.75 6.25 29.50
N HIS A 284 8.14 7.26 30.14
CA HIS A 284 6.76 7.61 29.86
C HIS A 284 6.55 8.05 28.40
N GLN A 285 7.42 8.89 27.85
CA GLN A 285 7.35 9.31 26.45
C GLN A 285 7.49 8.12 25.48
N VAL A 286 8.44 7.22 25.73
CA VAL A 286 8.57 6.00 24.92
C VAL A 286 7.32 5.12 25.04
N LYS A 287 6.71 5.06 26.24
CA LYS A 287 5.49 4.28 26.49
C LYS A 287 4.31 4.81 25.67
N THR A 288 4.11 6.12 25.56
CA THR A 288 2.95 6.69 24.83
C THR A 288 2.97 6.36 23.34
N HIS A 289 4.16 6.12 22.77
CA HIS A 289 4.31 5.62 21.39
C HIS A 289 3.78 4.20 21.16
N PHE A 290 3.42 3.47 22.22
CA PHE A 290 2.74 2.18 22.09
C PHE A 290 1.23 2.25 22.32
N GLU A 291 0.72 3.41 22.74
CA GLU A 291 -0.67 3.57 23.20
C GLU A 291 -1.55 4.31 22.18
N GLY A 292 -1.23 5.57 21.93
CA GLY A 292 -2.06 6.44 21.09
C GLY A 292 -1.81 6.22 19.60
N SER A 293 -2.88 6.39 18.81
CA SER A 293 -2.77 6.52 17.35
C SER A 293 -1.94 7.74 16.99
N TYR A 294 -1.28 7.70 15.84
CA TYR A 294 -0.66 8.89 15.28
C TYR A 294 -1.74 9.93 14.92
N THR A 295 -1.64 11.11 15.52
CA THR A 295 -2.42 12.28 15.12
C THR A 295 -1.48 13.25 14.42
N ARG A 296 -1.79 13.58 13.17
CA ARG A 296 -1.08 14.66 12.46
C ARG A 296 -1.51 15.98 13.11
N HIS A 297 -0.62 16.58 13.88
CA HIS A 297 -0.78 17.95 14.36
C HIS A 297 -0.64 18.93 13.21
#